data_AF-A0A4Q9DV36-F1
#
_entry.id   AF-A0A4Q9DV36-F1
#
_cell.length_a   1.000
_cell.length_b   1.000
_cell.length_c   1.000
_cell.angle_alpha   90.00
_cell.angle_beta   90.00
_cell.angle_gamma   90.00
#
_symmetry.space_group_name_H-M   'P 1'
#
loop_
_entity.id
_entity.type
_entity.pdbx_description
1 polymer ?
#
loop_
_entity_poly.entity_id
_entity_poly.type
_entity_poly.pdbx_seq_one_letter_code
_entity_poly.pdbx_strand_id
1 'polypeptide(L)' 'MSLYPEDRLYEETGFIAYYFHWSHDEVMNMEHRERRRWCEEISKINRKMNDEPDKHNPFDVFKKR' A
#
# COMPACT_ATOMS: atom_id res chain seq x y z
N MET A 1 -20.75 9.80 -0.70
CA MET A 1 -19.90 8.83 -1.43
C MET A 1 -18.68 9.58 -1.93
N SER A 2 -17.53 9.45 -1.26
CA SER A 2 -16.28 9.98 -1.80
C SER A 2 -15.81 9.03 -2.88
N LEU A 3 -15.75 9.50 -4.13
CA LEU A 3 -15.05 8.78 -5.19
C LEU A 3 -13.62 8.52 -4.69
N TYR A 4 -13.18 7.27 -4.76
CA TYR A 4 -11.80 6.95 -4.46
C TYR A 4 -10.94 7.61 -5.55
N PRO A 5 -9.90 8.39 -5.20
CA PRO A 5 -9.06 8.99 -6.21
C PRO A 5 -8.43 7.89 -7.06
N GLU A 6 -8.64 7.94 -8.37
CA GLU A 6 -8.12 6.95 -9.32
C GLU A 6 -6.59 6.80 -9.17
N ASP A 7 -5.90 7.93 -8.96
CA ASP A 7 -4.45 7.97 -8.73
C ASP A 7 -4.02 7.08 -7.54
N ARG A 8 -4.79 7.09 -6.44
CA ARG A 8 -4.50 6.27 -5.24
C ARG A 8 -4.60 4.77 -5.53
N LEU A 9 -5.51 4.38 -6.42
CA LEU A 9 -5.69 2.97 -6.78
C LEU A 9 -4.47 2.45 -7.54
N TYR A 10 -3.98 3.24 -8.51
CA TYR A 10 -2.77 2.90 -9.25
C TYR A 10 -1.53 2.90 -8.35
N GLU A 11 -1.42 3.85 -7.43
CA GLU A 11 -0.35 3.87 -6.42
C GLU A 11 -0.34 2.61 -5.57
N GLU A 12 -1.47 2.21 -4.99
CA GLU A 12 -1.59 1.00 -4.18
C GLU A 12 -1.29 -0.26 -4.98
N THR A 13 -1.84 -0.33 -6.19
CA THR A 13 -1.68 -1.49 -7.07
C THR A 13 -0.24 -1.66 -7.51
N GLY A 14 0.40 -0.57 -7.95
CA GLY A 14 1.81 -0.57 -8.33
C GLY A 14 2.73 -0.89 -7.16
N PHE A 15 2.43 -0.37 -5.96
CA PHE A 15 3.22 -0.64 -4.76
C PHE A 15 3.18 -2.12 -4.38
N ILE A 16 2.00 -2.72 -4.34
CA ILE A 16 1.85 -4.15 -4.01
C ILE A 16 2.51 -5.02 -5.10
N ALA A 17 2.25 -4.73 -6.37
CA ALA A 17 2.83 -5.48 -7.48
C ALA A 17 4.37 -5.39 -7.51
N TYR A 18 4.95 -4.24 -7.15
CA TYR A 18 6.40 -4.07 -7.09
C TYR A 18 7.06 -4.94 -6.02
N TYR A 19 6.46 -5.06 -4.83
CA TYR A 19 7.06 -5.78 -3.70
C TYR A 19 6.73 -7.28 -3.65
N PHE A 20 5.50 -7.67 -4.00
CA PHE A 20 5.08 -9.07 -3.95
C PHE A 20 5.04 -9.74 -5.33
N HIS A 21 5.25 -8.98 -6.40
CA HIS A 21 5.23 -9.50 -7.78
C HIS A 21 3.90 -10.17 -8.16
N TRP A 22 2.82 -9.79 -7.47
CA TRP A 22 1.47 -10.20 -7.83
C TRP A 22 1.05 -9.53 -9.13
N SER A 23 0.18 -10.21 -9.88
CA SER A 23 -0.33 -9.68 -11.14
C SER A 23 -1.21 -8.45 -10.90
N HIS A 24 -1.28 -7.55 -11.88
CA HIS A 24 -2.16 -6.39 -11.83
C HIS A 24 -3.61 -6.81 -11.53
N ASP A 25 -4.10 -7.84 -12.22
CA ASP A 25 -5.47 -8.33 -12.07
C ASP A 25 -5.73 -8.86 -10.65
N GLU A 26 -4.79 -9.61 -10.08
CA GLU A 26 -4.92 -10.13 -8.71
C GLU A 26 -5.06 -9.02 -7.68
N VAL A 27 -4.25 -7.96 -7.79
CA VAL A 27 -4.31 -6.81 -6.88
C VAL A 27 -5.55 -5.95 -7.11
N MET A 28 -5.99 -5.79 -8.36
CA MET A 28 -7.21 -5.07 -8.70
C MET A 28 -8.47 -5.76 -8.20
N ASN A 29 -8.46 -7.10 -8.14
CA ASN A 29 -9.57 -7.90 -7.61
C ASN A 29 -9.67 -7.87 -6.06
N MET A 30 -8.66 -7.33 -5.37
CA MET A 30 -8.72 -7.20 -3.91
C MET A 30 -9.71 -6.14 -3.47
N GLU A 31 -10.29 -6.35 -2.29
CA GLU A 31 -11.07 -5.32 -1.61
C GLU A 31 -10.17 -4.13 -1.29
N HIS A 32 -10.74 -2.92 -1.31
CA HIS A 32 -9.97 -1.70 -1.03
C HIS A 32 -9.26 -1.77 0.33
N ARG A 33 -9.94 -2.30 1.36
CA ARG A 33 -9.34 -2.48 2.70
C ARG A 33 -8.17 -3.46 2.71
N GLU A 34 -8.24 -4.47 1.86
CA GLU A 34 -7.20 -5.49 1.75
C GLU A 34 -5.94 -4.91 1.11
N ARG A 35 -6.07 -4.20 -0.02
CA ARG A 35 -4.93 -3.49 -0.63
C ARG A 35 -4.25 -2.55 0.36
N ARG A 36 -5.04 -1.73 1.08
CA ARG A 36 -4.53 -0.83 2.11
C ARG A 36 -3.72 -1.56 3.18
N ARG A 37 -4.24 -2.68 3.67
CA ARG A 37 -3.55 -3.52 4.67
C ARG A 37 -2.23 -4.06 4.13
N TRP A 38 -2.20 -4.54 2.89
CA TRP A 38 -0.97 -5.01 2.28
C TRP A 38 0.08 -3.91 2.13
N CYS A 39 -0.32 -2.69 1.74
CA CYS A 39 0.60 -1.56 1.73
C CYS A 39 1.22 -1.30 3.12
N GLU A 40 0.44 -1.37 4.19
CA GLU A 40 0.94 -1.21 5.56
C GLU A 40 1.93 -2.32 5.97
N GLU A 41 1.63 -3.58 5.64
CA GLU A 41 2.49 -4.72 5.95
C GLU A 41 3.82 -4.67 5.19
N ILE A 42 3.78 -4.36 3.89
CA ILE A 42 4.98 -4.15 3.08
C ILE A 42 5.86 -3.06 3.70
N SER A 43 5.27 -1.92 4.09
CA SER A 43 6.04 -0.85 4.75
C SER A 43 6.60 -1.27 6.10
N LYS A 44 5.89 -2.09 6.89
CA LYS A 44 6.41 -2.66 8.15
C LYS A 44 7.62 -3.57 7.89
N ILE A 45 7.55 -4.44 6.88
CA ILE A 45 8.65 -5.33 6.50
C ILE A 45 9.86 -4.50 6.04
N ASN A 46 9.65 -3.54 5.13
CA ASN A 46 10.72 -2.70 4.59
C ASN A 46 11.42 -1.87 5.68
N ARG A 47 10.67 -1.34 6.67
CA ARG A 47 11.26 -0.67 7.83
C ARG A 47 12.13 -1.60 8.67
N LYS A 48 11.65 -2.82 8.96
CA LYS A 48 12.41 -3.81 9.73
C LYS A 48 13.67 -4.28 9.01
N MET A 49 13.62 -4.41 7.68
CA MET A 49 14.77 -4.90 6.90
C MET A 49 15.89 -3.87 6.77
N ASN A 50 15.55 -2.58 6.73
CA ASN A 50 16.54 -1.53 6.47
C ASN A 50 17.09 -0.86 7.75
N ASP A 51 16.66 -1.27 8.95
CA ASP A 51 16.99 -0.62 10.24
C ASP A 51 16.81 0.92 10.20
N GLU A 52 15.90 1.40 9.35
CA GLU A 52 15.68 2.82 9.14
C GLU A 52 14.72 3.37 10.21
N PRO A 53 15.03 4.53 10.83
CA PRO A 53 14.08 5.23 11.68
C PRO A 53 12.83 5.56 10.86
N ASP A 54 11.64 5.46 11.48
CA ASP A 54 10.31 5.49 10.86
C ASP A 54 10.16 6.58 9.77
N LYS A 55 10.55 6.25 8.53
CA LYS A 55 10.45 7.17 7.39
C LYS A 55 8.99 7.27 7.00
N HIS A 56 8.59 8.48 6.58
CA HIS A 56 7.24 8.78 6.13
C HIS A 56 6.85 7.83 4.98
N ASN A 57 5.97 6.87 5.29
CA ASN A 57 5.35 6.05 4.28
C ASN A 57 4.30 6.91 3.54
N PRO A 58 4.38 7.04 2.20
CA PRO A 58 3.39 7.77 1.42
C PRO A 58 1.94 7.27 1.62
N PHE A 59 1.78 6.04 2.11
CA PHE A 59 0.48 5.44 2.43
C PHE A 59 0.05 5.63 3.90
N ASP A 60 0.90 6.14 4.80
CA ASP A 60 0.61 6.40 6.22
C ASP A 60 -0.31 7.62 6.45
N VAL A 61 -0.90 8.19 5.39
CA VAL A 61 -1.80 9.36 5.42
C VAL A 61 -3.01 9.19 6.35
N PHE A 62 -3.31 7.96 6.78
CA PHE A 62 -4.46 7.64 7.63
C PHE A 62 -4.11 7.33 9.09
N LYS A 63 -2.84 7.42 9.51
CA LYS A 63 -2.43 7.20 10.92
C LYS A 63 -2.87 8.31 11.90
N LYS A 64 -3.50 9.40 11.43
CA LYS A 64 -4.04 10.47 12.30
C LYS A 64 -5.55 10.29 12.51
N ARG A 65 -5.91 9.51 13.52
CA ARG A 65 -7.13 9.72 14.32
C ARG A 65 -6.79 9.51 15.77
#